data_AF-A0A520K1M0-F1
#
_entry.id   AF-A0A520K1M0-F1
#
_cell.length_a   1.000
_cell.length_b   1.000
_cell.length_c   1.000
_cell.angle_alpha   90.00
_cell.angle_beta   90.00
_cell.angle_gamma   90.00
#
_symmetry.space_group_name_H-M   'P 1'
#
loop_
_entity.id
_entity.type
_entity.pdbx_description
1 polymer ?
#
loop_
_entity_poly.entity_id
_entity_poly.type
_entity_poly.pdbx_seq_one_letter_code
_entity_poly.pdbx_strand_id
1 'polypeptide(L)'
;MKEDIGYETVVGAIQRHISDTVNWAEIKRLNVIGLDEITLKKGHKDFVVIVTARDCGNITILAVLNDRKKSTVKEFFIEYSRTIEKDGHDSLFRHV
;
A
#
# COMPACT_ATOMS: atom_id res chain seq x y z
N MET A 1 -37.63 8.48 -8.09
CA MET A 1 -36.77 7.29 -8.16
C MET A 1 -35.42 7.69 -7.61
N LYS A 2 -35.06 7.21 -6.42
CA LYS A 2 -33.82 7.52 -5.72
C LYS A 2 -32.99 6.23 -5.78
N GLU A 3 -31.95 6.26 -6.61
CA GLU A 3 -30.94 5.21 -6.91
C GLU A 3 -31.18 3.82 -6.26
N ASP A 4 -31.76 2.90 -7.02
CA ASP A 4 -32.09 1.53 -6.57
C ASP A 4 -30.90 0.57 -6.70
N ILE A 5 -29.70 1.05 -6.36
CA ILE A 5 -28.49 0.21 -6.34
C ILE A 5 -28.26 -0.22 -4.89
N GLY A 6 -28.42 -1.51 -4.62
CA GLY A 6 -28.19 -2.09 -3.30
C GLY A 6 -26.73 -1.94 -2.85
N TYR A 7 -26.51 -1.79 -1.55
CA TYR A 7 -25.18 -1.69 -0.94
C TYR A 7 -24.22 -2.80 -1.42
N GLU A 8 -24.69 -4.04 -1.44
CA GLU A 8 -23.92 -5.20 -1.90
C GLU A 8 -23.54 -5.11 -3.39
N THR A 9 -24.41 -4.52 -4.22
CA THR A 9 -24.10 -4.29 -5.64
C THR A 9 -22.95 -3.32 -5.81
N VAL A 10 -22.91 -2.26 -4.99
CA VAL A 10 -21.82 -1.27 -4.99
C VAL A 10 -20.52 -1.91 -4.49
N VAL A 11 -20.56 -2.60 -3.34
CA VAL A 11 -19.38 -3.26 -2.76
C VAL A 11 -18.81 -4.30 -3.74
N GLY A 12 -19.67 -5.14 -4.31
CA GLY A 12 -19.24 -6.15 -5.28
C GLY A 12 -18.66 -5.55 -6.56
N ALA A 13 -19.15 -4.39 -7.02
CA ALA A 13 -18.56 -3.68 -8.15
C ALA A 13 -17.15 -3.17 -7.82
N ILE A 14 -16.96 -2.57 -6.64
CA ILE A 14 -15.66 -2.06 -6.18
C ILE A 14 -14.65 -3.21 -6.05
N GLN A 15 -15.03 -4.30 -5.38
CA GLN A 15 -14.13 -5.44 -5.14
C GLN A 15 -13.66 -6.12 -6.44
N ARG A 16 -14.46 -6.11 -7.51
CA ARG A 16 -14.06 -6.68 -8.81
C ARG A 16 -12.98 -5.87 -9.54
N HIS A 17 -12.82 -4.60 -9.18
CA HIS A 17 -11.92 -3.67 -9.88
C HIS A 17 -10.71 -3.24 -9.05
N ILE A 18 -10.63 -3.67 -7.78
CA ILE A 18 -9.54 -3.35 -6.88
C ILE A 18 -8.81 -4.64 -6.54
N SER A 19 -7.52 -4.70 -6.90
CA SER A 19 -6.64 -5.74 -6.38
C SER A 19 -6.38 -5.47 -4.90
N ASP A 20 -6.52 -6.51 -4.08
CA ASP A 20 -6.30 -6.50 -2.64
C ASP A 20 -4.81 -6.64 -2.26
N THR A 21 -3.97 -6.92 -3.25
CA THR A 21 -2.55 -7.24 -3.07
C THR A 21 -1.72 -6.47 -4.10
N VAL A 22 -0.52 -6.07 -3.69
CA VAL A 22 0.38 -5.34 -4.59
C VAL A 22 1.10 -6.32 -5.50
N ASN A 23 1.04 -6.07 -6.82
CA ASN A 23 1.80 -6.84 -7.79
C ASN A 23 3.27 -6.37 -7.81
N TRP A 24 4.11 -7.01 -7.01
CA TRP A 24 5.53 -6.67 -6.88
C TRP A 24 6.33 -6.86 -8.17
N ALA A 25 5.89 -7.75 -9.08
CA ALA A 25 6.56 -7.98 -10.36
C ALA A 25 6.52 -6.76 -11.29
N GLU A 26 5.56 -5.85 -11.10
CA GLU A 26 5.45 -4.61 -11.86
C GLU A 26 6.36 -3.50 -11.31
N ILE A 27 6.83 -3.64 -10.08
CA ILE A 27 7.66 -2.64 -9.41
C ILE A 27 9.13 -2.94 -9.70
N LYS A 28 9.65 -2.27 -10.73
CA LYS A 28 11.03 -2.49 -11.21
C LYS A 28 12.10 -1.72 -10.44
N ARG A 29 11.72 -0.65 -9.72
CA ARG A 29 12.60 0.19 -8.90
C ARG A 29 11.80 0.87 -7.79
N LEU A 30 12.44 1.09 -6.65
CA LEU A 30 11.88 1.85 -5.53
C LEU A 30 12.82 3.00 -5.18
N ASN A 31 12.71 4.08 -5.95
CA ASN A 31 13.59 5.23 -5.79
C ASN A 31 13.23 6.06 -4.55
N VAL A 32 11.93 6.33 -4.36
CA VAL A 32 11.44 7.11 -3.22
C VAL A 32 10.28 6.36 -2.59
N ILE A 33 10.34 6.16 -1.28
CA ILE A 33 9.25 5.62 -0.48
C ILE A 33 8.59 6.75 0.31
N GLY A 34 7.27 6.89 0.18
CA GLY A 34 6.44 7.76 1.00
C GLY A 34 5.77 6.99 2.14
N LEU A 35 5.65 7.61 3.30
CA LEU A 35 4.90 7.12 4.45
C LEU A 35 3.97 8.23 4.92
N ASP A 36 2.68 8.05 4.69
CA ASP A 36 1.67 9.04 5.05
C ASP A 36 0.72 8.47 6.10
N GLU A 37 0.53 9.20 7.21
CA GLU A 37 -0.43 8.86 8.24
C GLU A 37 -1.80 9.49 7.94
N ILE A 38 -2.86 8.68 7.93
CA ILE A 38 -4.24 9.15 7.73
C ILE A 38 -5.07 8.78 8.94
N THR A 39 -5.79 9.76 9.51
CA THR A 39 -6.80 9.50 10.54
C THR A 39 -8.11 9.06 9.89
N LEU A 40 -8.56 7.82 10.15
CA LEU A 40 -9.83 7.32 9.64
C LEU A 40 -11.03 7.96 10.33
N LYS A 41 -10.92 8.21 11.63
CA LYS A 41 -11.97 8.83 12.46
C LYS A 41 -11.38 9.95 13.30
N LYS A 42 -11.73 11.19 12.94
CA LYS A 42 -11.21 12.39 13.59
C LYS A 42 -11.45 12.33 15.11
N GLY A 43 -10.40 12.50 15.90
CA GLY A 43 -10.47 12.49 17.37
C GLY A 43 -10.50 11.11 18.03
N HIS A 44 -10.59 10.01 17.27
CA HIS A 44 -10.73 8.65 17.82
C HIS A 44 -9.42 7.86 17.88
N LYS A 45 -8.29 8.52 17.60
CA LYS A 45 -6.96 7.90 17.52
C LYS A 45 -6.91 6.68 16.58
N ASP A 46 -7.75 6.68 15.55
CA ASP A 46 -7.86 5.63 14.54
C ASP A 46 -7.07 6.06 13.31
N PHE A 47 -5.92 5.41 13.07
CA PHE A 47 -4.96 5.81 12.05
C PHE A 47 -4.52 4.62 11.22
N VAL A 48 -4.29 4.87 9.94
CA VAL A 48 -3.60 3.96 9.03
C VAL A 48 -2.35 4.65 8.48
N VAL A 49 -1.37 3.85 8.05
CA VAL A 49 -0.21 4.35 7.29
C VAL A 49 -0.35 3.89 5.85
N ILE A 50 -0.31 4.83 4.91
CA ILE A 50 -0.18 4.53 3.49
C ILE A 50 1.30 4.50 3.16
N VAL A 51 1.78 3.36 2.66
CA VAL A 51 3.12 3.21 2.12
C VAL A 51 3.02 3.38 0.61
N THR A 52 3.81 4.30 0.04
CA THR A 52 3.83 4.54 -1.41
C THR A 52 5.24 4.43 -1.97
N ALA A 53 5.32 4.11 -3.25
CA ALA A 53 6.52 4.26 -4.07
C ALA A 53 6.31 5.40 -5.05
N ARG A 54 7.36 6.16 -5.33
CA ARG A 54 7.38 7.12 -6.44
C ARG A 54 8.51 6.80 -7.40
N ASP A 55 8.16 6.60 -8.68
CA ASP A 55 9.11 6.43 -9.79
C ASP A 55 8.70 7.31 -10.98
N CYS A 56 9.62 8.11 -11.50
CA CYS A 56 9.42 9.00 -12.66
C CYS A 56 8.11 9.82 -12.62
N GLY A 57 7.65 10.22 -11.42
CA GLY A 57 6.42 10.99 -11.23
C GLY A 57 5.16 10.16 -10.99
N ASN A 58 5.21 8.84 -11.19
CA ASN A 58 4.12 7.91 -10.87
C ASN A 58 4.17 7.53 -9.40
N ILE A 59 3.00 7.48 -8.76
CA ILE A 59 2.85 7.04 -7.36
C ILE A 59 2.10 5.71 -7.35
N THR A 60 2.68 4.72 -6.68
CA THR A 60 2.08 3.40 -6.49
C THR A 60 1.87 3.16 -5.00
N ILE A 61 0.68 2.73 -4.58
CA ILE A 61 0.44 2.31 -3.20
C ILE A 61 1.03 0.92 -3.01
N LEU A 62 1.91 0.77 -2.02
CA LEU A 62 2.58 -0.47 -1.68
C LEU A 62 1.87 -1.24 -0.55
N ALA A 63 1.28 -0.51 0.40
CA ALA A 63 0.55 -1.09 1.52
C ALA A 63 -0.31 -0.06 2.22
N VAL A 64 -1.33 -0.56 2.91
CA VAL A 64 -2.08 0.16 3.94
C VAL A 64 -1.86 -0.57 5.25
N LEU A 65 -1.12 0.03 6.18
CA LEU A 65 -0.86 -0.56 7.49
C LEU A 65 -1.97 -0.17 8.47
N ASN A 66 -2.42 -1.15 9.25
CA ASN A 66 -3.56 -1.00 10.16
C ASN A 66 -3.32 -0.03 11.34
N ASP A 67 -2.08 0.38 11.58
CA ASP A 67 -1.76 1.40 12.58
C ASP A 67 -0.47 2.17 12.26
N ARG A 68 -0.24 3.26 12.99
CA ARG A 68 0.95 4.12 12.88
C ARG A 68 2.11 3.73 13.80
N LYS A 69 2.07 2.54 14.42
CA LYS A 69 3.14 2.17 15.37
C LYS A 69 4.43 1.91 14.59
N LYS A 70 5.54 2.39 15.16
CA LYS A 70 6.88 2.13 14.63
C LYS A 70 7.16 0.63 14.44
N SER A 71 6.63 -0.21 15.32
CA SER A 71 6.78 -1.68 15.22
C SER A 71 6.15 -2.22 13.93
N THR A 72 4.93 -1.80 13.62
CA THR A 72 4.16 -2.22 12.44
C THR A 72 4.86 -1.79 11.15
N VAL A 73 5.30 -0.52 11.09
CA VAL A 73 6.07 0.00 9.95
C VAL A 73 7.39 -0.76 9.78
N LYS A 74 8.10 -1.04 10.88
CA LYS A 74 9.37 -1.77 10.84
C LYS A 74 9.17 -3.21 10.37
N GLU A 75 8.14 -3.89 10.86
CA GLU A 75 7.82 -5.26 10.47
C GLU A 75 7.51 -5.35 8.98
N PHE A 76 6.73 -4.41 8.45
CA PHE A 76 6.49 -4.30 7.01
C PHE A 76 7.80 -4.20 6.20
N PHE A 77 8.72 -3.30 6.55
CA PHE A 77 9.97 -3.17 5.81
C PHE A 77 10.88 -4.41 5.94
N ILE A 78 10.89 -5.05 7.10
CA ILE A 78 11.65 -6.29 7.30
C ILE A 78 11.09 -7.43 6.43
N GLU A 79 9.77 -7.59 6.39
CA GLU A 79 9.12 -8.58 5.53
C GLU A 79 9.41 -8.29 4.06
N TYR A 80 9.24 -7.03 3.66
CA TYR A 80 9.53 -6.54 2.33
C TYR A 80 10.99 -6.85 1.91
N SER A 81 11.98 -6.59 2.78
CA SER A 81 13.39 -6.91 2.52
C SER A 81 13.64 -8.40 2.26
N ARG A 82 12.91 -9.30 2.94
CA ARG A 82 13.06 -10.74 2.72
C ARG A 82 12.42 -11.19 1.41
N THR A 83 11.34 -10.55 0.99
CA THR A 83 10.63 -10.89 -0.26
C THR A 83 11.51 -10.56 -1.48
N ILE A 84 12.12 -9.38 -1.50
CA ILE A 84 13.01 -8.97 -2.60
C ILE A 84 14.28 -9.82 -2.71
N GLU A 85 14.82 -10.30 -1.58
CA GLU A 85 15.98 -11.21 -1.54
C GLU A 85 15.63 -12.56 -2.18
N LYS A 86 14.40 -13.06 -1.97
CA LYS A 86 13.93 -14.33 -2.52
C LYS A 86 13.61 -14.26 -4.01
N ASP A 87 13.07 -13.14 -4.47
CA ASP A 87 12.66 -12.97 -5.87
C ASP A 87 13.82 -12.55 -6.79
N GLY A 88 15.05 -12.49 -6.29
CA GLY A 88 16.24 -12.11 -7.07
C GLY A 88 16.25 -10.62 -7.48
N HIS A 89 15.47 -9.79 -6.79
CA HIS A 89 15.30 -8.37 -7.06
C HIS A 89 16.40 -7.50 -6.41
N ASP A 90 17.64 -8.00 -6.34
CA ASP A 90 18.79 -7.29 -5.77
C ASP A 90 19.10 -5.94 -6.46
N SER A 91 18.49 -5.64 -7.62
CA SER A 91 18.69 -4.37 -8.32
C SER A 91 17.86 -3.21 -7.78
N LEU A 92 16.84 -3.48 -6.93
CA LEU A 92 15.88 -2.47 -6.45
C LEU A 92 16.51 -1.38 -5.57
N PHE A 93 17.66 -1.66 -4.94
CA PHE A 93 18.35 -0.76 -4.00
C PHE A 93 19.73 -0.30 -4.46
N ARG A 94 20.16 -0.67 -5.67
CA ARG A 94 21.57 -0.51 -6.09
C ARG A 94 22.03 0.90 -6.50
N HIS A 95 21.22 1.94 -6.32
CA HIS A 95 21.54 3.29 -6.80
C HIS A 95 21.29 4.41 -5.78
N VAL A 96 21.41 4.11 -4.48
CA VAL A 96 21.48 5.15 -3.43
C VAL A 96 22.88 5.19 -2.84
#